data_AF-A0A7X8R0S8-F1
#
_entry.id   AF-A0A7X8R0S8-F1
#
_cell.length_a   1.000
_cell.length_b   1.000
_cell.length_c   1.000
_cell.angle_alpha   90.00
_cell.angle_beta   90.00
_cell.angle_gamma   90.00
#
_symmetry.space_group_name_H-M   'P 1'
#
loop_
_entity.id
_entity.type
_entity.pdbx_description
1 polymer ?
#
loop_
_entity_poly.entity_id
_entity_poly.type
_entity_poly.pdbx_seq_one_letter_code
_entity_poly.pdbx_strand_id
1 'polypeptide(L)' 'MNFAQKLKDLRTEKNLTQEELAKKSGISIKSISRYELGETLPRTKKY' A
#
# COMPACT_ATOMS: atom_id res chain seq x y z
N MET A 1 -1.34 8.58 13.24
CA MET A 1 -1.86 8.01 11.98
C MET A 1 -0.70 7.37 11.23
N ASN A 2 -0.60 6.04 11.25
CA ASN A 2 0.48 5.32 10.57
C ASN A 2 0.19 5.23 9.07
N PHE A 3 1.24 5.26 8.23
CA PHE A 3 1.14 5.12 6.77
C PHE A 3 0.31 3.89 6.36
N ALA A 4 0.52 2.77 7.06
CA ALA A 4 -0.21 1.52 6.91
C ALA A 4 -1.73 1.70 6.99
N GLN A 5 -2.19 2.42 8.01
CA GLN A 5 -3.61 2.68 8.24
C GLN A 5 -4.18 3.56 7.13
N LYS A 6 -3.48 4.65 6.79
CA LYS A 6 -3.90 5.57 5.74
C LYS A 6 -3.99 4.90 4.37
N LEU A 7 -3.07 3.98 4.07
CA LEU A 7 -3.09 3.21 2.83
C LEU A 7 -4.31 2.28 2.77
N LYS A 8 -4.59 1.57 3.87
CA LYS A 8 -5.76 0.69 3.98
C LYS A 8 -7.07 1.48 3.86
N ASP A 9 -7.16 2.61 4.56
CA ASP A 9 -8.35 3.46 4.55
C ASP A 9 -8.63 3.99 3.13
N LEU A 10 -7.62 4.55 2.45
CA LEU A 10 -7.73 5.00 1.06
C LEU A 10 -8.08 3.86 0.09
N ARG A 11 -7.53 2.66 0.33
CA ARG A 11 -7.85 1.49 -0.47
C ARG A 11 -9.33 1.13 -0.34
N THR A 12 -9.84 1.11 0.89
CA THR A 12 -11.26 0.82 1.15
C THR A 12 -12.20 1.91 0.66
N GLU A 13 -11.82 3.19 0.81
CA GLU A 13 -12.58 4.34 0.30
C GLU A 13 -12.76 4.26 -1.21
N LYS A 14 -11.73 3.80 -1.92
CA LYS A 14 -11.78 3.59 -3.37
C LYS A 14 -12.37 2.24 -3.79
N ASN A 15 -12.89 1.43 -2.86
CA ASN A 15 -13.38 0.08 -3.11
C ASN A 15 -12.37 -0.81 -3.88
N LEU A 16 -11.07 -0.61 -3.64
CA LEU A 16 -10.01 -1.35 -4.30
C LEU A 16 -9.63 -2.59 -3.50
N THR A 17 -9.35 -3.68 -4.19
CA THR A 17 -8.63 -4.82 -3.61
C THR A 17 -7.13 -4.51 -3.51
N GLN A 18 -6.40 -5.25 -2.66
CA GLN A 18 -4.93 -5.13 -2.60
C GLN A 18 -4.29 -5.43 -3.96
N GLU A 19 -4.92 -6.32 -4.74
CA GLU A 19 -4.48 -6.70 -6.07
C GLU A 19 -4.67 -5.59 -7.12
N GLU A 20 -5.81 -4.90 -7.09
CA GLU A 20 -6.02 -3.73 -7.95
C GLU A 20 -5.13 -2.57 -7.56
N LEU A 21 -4.94 -2.34 -6.26
CA LEU A 21 -4.03 -1.30 -5.77
C LEU A 21 -2.59 -1.60 -6.20
N ALA A 22 -2.17 -2.86 -6.13
CA ALA A 22 -0.88 -3.34 -6.63
C ALA A 22 -0.72 -3.10 -8.14
N LYS A 23 -1.72 -3.51 -8.94
CA LYS A 23 -1.73 -3.29 -10.39
C LYS A 23 -1.67 -1.80 -10.75
N LYS A 24 -2.46 -0.95 -10.07
CA LYS A 24 -2.48 0.50 -10.30
C LYS A 24 -1.18 1.20 -9.88
N SER A 25 -0.56 0.74 -8.80
CA SER A 25 0.66 1.33 -8.25
C SER A 25 1.94 0.75 -8.86
N GLY A 26 1.83 -0.29 -9.69
CA GLY A 26 2.97 -0.98 -10.30
C GLY A 26 3.85 -1.73 -9.31
N ILE A 27 3.34 -2.05 -8.12
CA ILE A 27 4.07 -2.77 -7.07
C ILE A 27 3.39 -4.09 -6.75
N SER A 28 4.15 -5.05 -6.26
CA SER A 28 3.62 -6.38 -5.91
C SER A 28 2.60 -6.30 -4.77
N ILE A 29 1.60 -7.20 -4.82
CA ILE A 29 0.57 -7.36 -3.77
C ILE A 29 1.22 -7.60 -2.40
N LYS A 30 2.30 -8.41 -2.36
CA LYS A 30 3.10 -8.62 -1.14
C LYS A 30 3.65 -7.31 -0.57
N SER A 31 4.04 -6.35 -1.41
CA SER A 31 4.53 -5.04 -0.95
C SER A 31 3.39 -4.22 -0.35
N ILE A 32 2.22 -4.18 -1.00
CA ILE A 32 1.00 -3.55 -0.46
C ILE A 32 0.64 -4.15 0.90
N SER A 33 0.63 -5.48 1.00
CA SER A 33 0.31 -6.20 2.24
C SER A 33 1.30 -5.84 3.36
N ARG A 34 2.61 -5.83 3.09
CA ARG A 34 3.62 -5.40 4.07
C ARG A 34 3.48 -3.94 4.47
N TYR A 35 3.07 -3.06 3.55
CA TYR A 35 2.79 -1.66 3.84
C TYR A 35 1.57 -1.51 4.76
N GLU A 36 0.49 -2.25 4.51
CA GLU A 36 -0.71 -2.27 5.35
C GLU A 36 -0.48 -2.95 6.73
N LEU A 37 0.47 -3.88 6.81
CA LEU A 37 0.90 -4.53 8.06
C LEU A 37 1.92 -3.69 8.85
N GLY A 38 2.55 -2.68 8.22
CA GLY A 38 3.62 -1.89 8.83
C GLY A 38 4.98 -2.58 8.91
N GLU A 39 5.14 -3.75 8.29
CA GLU A 39 6.41 -4.51 8.26
C GLU A 39 7.47 -3.87 7.35
N THR A 40 7.04 -3.08 6.37
CA THR A 40 7.94 -2.39 5.45
C THR A 40 7.41 -0.98 5.23
N LEU A 41 8.29 0.00 5.22
CA LEU A 41 7.96 1.35 4.78
C LEU A 41 8.39 1.51 3.32
N PRO A 42 7.63 2.21 2.48
CA PRO A 42 8.09 2.53 1.13
C PRO A 42 9.41 3.29 1.24
N ARG A 43 10.49 2.68 0.75
CA ARG A 43 11.78 3.37 0.67
C ARG A 43 11.62 4.50 -0.34
N THR A 44 11.60 5.74 0.14
CA THR A 44 11.80 6.92 -0.69
C THR A 44 13.23 6.89 -1.21
N LYS A 45 13.44 6.23 -2.35
CA LYS A 45 14.67 6.39 -3.12
C LYS A 45 14.60 7.80 -3.73
N LYS A 46 15.19 8.78 -3.02
CA LYS A 46 15.66 10.03 -3.65
C LYS A 46 16.79 9.62 -4.59
N TYR A 47 16.55 9.70 -5.88
CA TYR A 47 17.60 9.87 -6.89
C TYR A 47 17.66 11.35 -7.23
#